data_AF-A0A2E4P492-F1
#
_entry.id   AF-A0A2E4P492-F1
#
_cell.length_a   1.000
_cell.length_b   1.000
_cell.length_c   1.000
_cell.angle_alpha   90.00
_cell.angle_beta   90.00
_cell.angle_gamma   90.00
#
_symmetry.space_group_name_H-M   'P 1'
#
loop_
_entity.id
_entity.type
_entity.pdbx_description
1 polymer ?
#
loop_
_entity_poly.entity_id
_entity_poly.type
_entity_poly.pdbx_seq_one_letter_code
_entity_poly.pdbx_strand_id
1 'polypeptide(L)'
;MYAIDQQNDHRTQQRAKLYRDTYPAFARWSEGYGVIQHRDETQVRVFDLCQQLLCTGRFRQIDEVLEILSAADRLATAAMWLVVHMTYTNKVNFNGSALDADDFKSNPQGHTGG
;
A
#
# COMPACT_ATOMS: atom_id res chain seq x y z
N MET A 1 7.89 10.39 -27.19
CA MET A 1 6.89 9.30 -27.12
C MET A 1 7.63 8.07 -26.65
N TYR A 2 7.67 7.83 -25.33
CA TYR A 2 8.32 6.64 -24.79
C TYR A 2 7.50 5.43 -25.21
N ALA A 3 8.08 4.53 -26.00
CA ALA A 3 7.51 3.23 -26.23
C ALA A 3 7.44 2.52 -24.88
N ILE A 4 6.25 2.47 -24.30
CA ILE A 4 5.95 1.57 -23.19
C ILE A 4 6.29 0.18 -23.72
N ASP A 5 7.28 -0.49 -23.11
CA ASP A 5 7.72 -1.82 -23.50
C ASP A 5 6.64 -2.83 -23.08
N GLN A 6 5.58 -2.92 -23.89
CA GLN A 6 4.38 -3.71 -23.64
C GLN A 6 4.68 -5.18 -23.32
N GLN A 7 5.81 -5.69 -23.81
CA GLN A 7 6.24 -7.06 -23.57
C GLN A 7 6.77 -7.25 -22.14
N ASN A 8 7.40 -6.23 -21.55
CA ASN A 8 7.86 -6.24 -20.17
C ASN A 8 6.69 -6.08 -19.18
N ASP A 9 5.70 -5.25 -19.53
CA ASP A 9 4.49 -5.06 -18.73
C ASP A 9 3.66 -6.34 -18.67
N HIS A 10 3.48 -7.02 -19.81
CA HIS A 10 2.73 -8.28 -19.84
C HIS A 10 3.39 -9.38 -19.00
N ARG A 11 4.72 -9.50 -19.07
CA ARG A 11 5.48 -10.44 -18.22
C ARG A 11 5.33 -10.13 -16.73
N THR A 12 5.32 -8.86 -16.38
CA THR A 12 5.16 -8.40 -14.99
C THR A 12 3.79 -8.75 -14.44
N GLN A 13 2.73 -8.49 -15.22
CA GLN A 13 1.35 -8.87 -14.89
C GLN A 13 1.20 -10.38 -14.70
N GLN A 14 1.78 -11.17 -15.61
CA GLN A 14 1.73 -12.63 -15.52
C GLN A 14 2.43 -13.15 -14.26
N ARG A 15 3.62 -12.62 -13.92
CA ARG A 15 4.33 -12.99 -12.69
C ARG A 15 3.54 -12.60 -11.44
N ALA A 16 3.03 -11.38 -11.37
CA ALA A 16 2.21 -10.92 -10.24
C ALA A 16 0.97 -11.80 -10.05
N LYS A 17 0.27 -12.14 -11.14
CA LYS A 17 -0.85 -13.07 -11.10
C LYS A 17 -0.43 -14.46 -10.59
N LEU A 18 0.66 -15.01 -11.11
CA LEU A 18 1.18 -16.31 -10.67
C LEU A 18 1.45 -16.32 -9.16
N TYR A 19 2.08 -15.28 -8.62
CA TYR A 19 2.36 -15.19 -7.18
C TYR A 19 1.09 -15.11 -6.34
N ARG A 20 0.10 -14.33 -6.76
CA ARG A 20 -1.22 -14.27 -6.09
C ARG A 20 -1.93 -15.62 -6.13
N ASP A 21 -1.94 -16.30 -7.27
CA ASP A 21 -2.60 -17.60 -7.41
C ASP A 21 -1.91 -18.72 -6.60
N THR A 22 -0.60 -18.61 -6.41
CA THR A 22 0.22 -19.66 -5.76
C THR A 22 0.31 -19.49 -4.24
N TYR A 23 0.36 -18.25 -3.75
CA TYR A 23 0.64 -17.95 -2.34
C TYR A 23 -0.52 -17.19 -1.68
N PRO A 24 -1.35 -17.85 -0.84
CA PRO A 24 -2.53 -17.22 -0.24
C PRO A 24 -2.24 -15.98 0.61
N ALA A 25 -1.15 -15.98 1.39
CA ALA A 25 -0.74 -14.80 2.17
C ALA A 25 -0.33 -13.64 1.27
N PHE A 26 0.33 -13.94 0.15
CA PHE A 26 0.71 -12.94 -0.85
C PHE A 26 -0.51 -12.35 -1.55
N ALA A 27 -1.50 -13.18 -1.90
CA ALA A 27 -2.77 -12.71 -2.44
C ALA A 27 -3.44 -11.71 -1.50
N ARG A 28 -3.53 -12.02 -0.20
CA ARG A 28 -4.11 -11.10 0.80
C ARG A 28 -3.33 -9.78 0.88
N TRP A 29 -2.01 -9.83 0.97
CA TRP A 29 -1.19 -8.61 0.98
C TRP A 29 -1.35 -7.78 -0.31
N SER A 30 -1.45 -8.45 -1.46
CA SER A 30 -1.53 -7.80 -2.78
C SER A 30 -2.81 -6.97 -2.99
N GLU A 31 -3.86 -7.23 -2.21
CA GLU A 31 -5.09 -6.43 -2.21
C GLU A 31 -4.84 -4.98 -1.73
N GLY A 32 -3.73 -4.75 -1.01
CA GLY A 32 -3.40 -3.47 -0.41
C GLY A 32 -4.26 -3.17 0.82
N TYR A 33 -4.22 -1.92 1.27
CA TYR A 33 -5.01 -1.48 2.41
C TYR A 33 -5.35 0.00 2.32
N GLY A 34 -6.63 0.34 2.55
CA GLY A 34 -7.11 1.71 2.47
C GLY A 34 -6.86 2.34 1.10
N VAL A 35 -6.05 3.40 1.05
CA VAL A 35 -5.69 4.09 -0.20
C VAL A 35 -4.45 3.50 -0.89
N ILE A 36 -3.75 2.55 -0.25
CA ILE A 36 -2.54 1.94 -0.78
C ILE A 36 -2.94 0.79 -1.71
N GLN A 37 -2.46 0.86 -2.95
CA GLN A 37 -2.60 -0.19 -3.96
C GLN A 37 -1.23 -0.63 -4.44
N HIS A 38 -1.02 -1.95 -4.46
CA HIS A 38 0.24 -2.53 -4.94
C HIS A 38 0.13 -2.85 -6.43
N ARG A 39 0.79 -2.04 -7.27
CA ARG A 39 0.92 -2.32 -8.70
C ARG A 39 1.63 -3.65 -8.93
N ASP A 40 1.37 -4.30 -10.07
CA ASP A 40 2.00 -5.60 -10.40
C ASP A 40 3.54 -5.54 -10.32
N GLU A 41 4.16 -4.42 -10.71
CA GLU A 41 5.60 -4.20 -10.57
C GLU A 41 6.06 -4.23 -9.09
N THR A 42 5.32 -3.56 -8.20
CA THR A 42 5.58 -3.59 -6.75
C THR A 42 5.43 -5.00 -6.21
N GLN A 43 4.37 -5.72 -6.61
CA GLN A 43 4.14 -7.09 -6.19
C GLN A 43 5.32 -7.99 -6.57
N VAL A 44 5.76 -7.94 -7.83
CA VAL A 44 6.90 -8.73 -8.30
C VAL A 44 8.17 -8.41 -7.51
N ARG A 45 8.47 -7.12 -7.29
CA ARG A 45 9.65 -6.70 -6.51
C ARG A 45 9.59 -7.14 -5.06
N VAL A 46 8.43 -7.05 -4.42
CA VAL A 46 8.24 -7.48 -3.03
C VAL A 46 8.36 -8.99 -2.92
N PHE A 47 7.83 -9.75 -3.87
CA PHE A 47 8.03 -11.20 -3.89
C PHE A 47 9.51 -11.56 -4.00
N ASP A 48 10.24 -10.92 -4.92
CA ASP A 48 11.68 -11.13 -5.09
C ASP A 48 12.46 -10.74 -3.82
N LEU A 49 12.09 -9.65 -3.14
CA LEU A 49 12.64 -9.27 -1.84
C LEU A 49 12.38 -10.34 -0.77
N CYS A 50 11.16 -10.87 -0.69
CA CYS A 50 10.83 -11.93 0.27
C CYS A 50 11.74 -13.14 0.06
N GLN A 51 11.91 -13.58 -1.19
CA GLN A 51 12.79 -14.70 -1.52
C GLN A 51 14.24 -14.44 -1.09
N GLN A 52 14.75 -13.23 -1.29
CA GLN A 52 16.10 -12.85 -0.83
C GLN A 52 16.22 -12.89 0.70
N LEU A 53 15.21 -12.42 1.42
CA LEU A 53 15.19 -12.43 2.89
C LEU A 53 15.15 -13.85 3.47
N LEU A 54 14.47 -14.78 2.79
CA LEU A 54 14.47 -16.20 3.16
C LEU A 54 15.82 -16.85 2.86
N CYS A 55 16.37 -16.63 1.66
CA CYS A 55 17.68 -17.18 1.27
C CYS A 55 18.82 -16.71 2.17
N THR A 56 18.72 -15.50 2.72
CA THR A 56 19.70 -14.95 3.66
C THR A 56 19.44 -15.35 5.12
N GLY A 57 18.41 -16.14 5.39
CA GLY A 57 18.08 -16.65 6.72
C GLY A 57 17.53 -15.60 7.69
N ARG A 58 17.13 -14.42 7.21
CA ARG A 58 16.54 -13.36 8.05
C ARG A 58 15.12 -13.66 8.47
N PHE A 59 14.38 -14.35 7.60
CA PHE A 59 13.02 -14.82 7.83
C PHE A 59 12.93 -16.29 7.45
N ARG A 60 12.01 -17.02 8.08
CA ARG A 60 11.81 -18.44 7.80
C ARG A 60 10.74 -18.66 6.73
N GLN A 61 9.78 -17.75 6.65
CA GLN A 61 8.61 -17.86 5.79
C GLN A 61 8.25 -16.52 5.17
N ILE A 62 7.72 -16.54 3.95
CA ILE A 62 7.27 -15.34 3.24
C ILE A 62 6.15 -14.61 4.02
N ASP A 63 5.28 -15.37 4.67
CA ASP A 63 4.18 -14.88 5.49
C ASP A 63 4.66 -13.92 6.60
N GLU A 64 5.80 -14.22 7.24
CA GLU A 64 6.38 -13.35 8.29
C GLU A 64 6.75 -11.95 7.74
N VAL A 65 7.25 -11.90 6.49
CA VAL A 65 7.60 -10.64 5.81
C VAL A 65 6.33 -9.88 5.41
N LEU A 66 5.35 -10.60 4.85
CA LEU A 66 4.09 -10.01 4.37
C LEU A 66 3.23 -9.44 5.50
N GLU A 67 3.26 -10.04 6.70
CA GLU A 67 2.60 -9.48 7.88
C GLU A 67 3.19 -8.12 8.28
N ILE A 68 4.52 -7.98 8.22
CA ILE A 68 5.19 -6.69 8.50
C ILE A 68 4.80 -5.65 7.46
N LEU A 69 4.79 -6.02 6.18
CA LEU A 69 4.40 -5.11 5.10
C LEU A 69 2.91 -4.70 5.20
N SER A 70 2.04 -5.65 5.55
CA SER A 70 0.62 -5.37 5.80
C SER A 70 0.42 -4.43 6.99
N ALA A 71 1.20 -4.61 8.06
CA ALA A 71 1.20 -3.69 9.20
C ALA A 71 1.68 -2.28 8.80
N ALA A 72 2.70 -2.19 7.94
CA ALA A 72 3.18 -0.93 7.41
C ALA A 72 2.12 -0.22 6.57
N ASP A 73 1.38 -0.93 5.72
CA ASP A 73 0.29 -0.35 4.92
C ASP A 73 -0.82 0.26 5.80
N ARG A 74 -1.16 -0.43 6.90
CA ARG A 74 -2.13 0.06 7.89
C ARG A 74 -1.66 1.32 8.58
N LEU A 75 -0.40 1.35 9.03
CA LEU A 75 0.20 2.51 9.69
C LEU A 75 0.30 3.70 8.73
N ALA A 76 0.77 3.48 7.51
CA ALA A 76 0.87 4.52 6.49
C ALA A 76 -0.51 5.10 6.14
N THR A 77 -1.53 4.25 5.99
CA THR A 77 -2.91 4.70 5.75
C THR A 77 -3.44 5.55 6.91
N ALA A 78 -3.23 5.12 8.16
CA ALA A 78 -3.66 5.89 9.32
C ALA A 78 -2.94 7.24 9.43
N ALA A 79 -1.63 7.27 9.11
CA ALA A 79 -0.85 8.50 9.07
C ALA A 79 -1.34 9.46 7.99
N MET A 80 -1.58 8.98 6.76
CA MET A 80 -2.14 9.78 5.67
C MET A 80 -3.52 10.34 6.03
N TRP A 81 -4.39 9.50 6.61
CA TRP A 81 -5.70 9.93 7.10
C TRP A 81 -5.59 11.07 8.12
N LEU A 82 -4.68 10.95 9.09
CA LEU A 82 -4.46 11.97 10.11
C LEU A 82 -3.95 13.28 9.50
N VAL A 83 -2.97 13.20 8.59
CA VAL A 83 -2.43 14.39 7.90
C VAL A 83 -3.53 15.12 7.14
N VAL A 84 -4.36 14.41 6.39
CA VAL A 84 -5.50 15.01 5.68
C VAL A 84 -6.47 15.69 6.65
N HIS A 85 -6.80 15.05 7.78
CA HIS A 85 -7.65 15.68 8.79
C HIS A 85 -7.02 16.94 9.38
N MET A 86 -5.73 16.89 9.73
CA MET A 86 -5.01 18.05 10.24
C MET A 86 -4.97 19.21 9.23
N THR A 87 -4.89 18.92 7.94
CA THR A 87 -4.86 19.95 6.89
C THR A 87 -6.23 20.57 6.63
N TYR A 88 -7.29 19.75 6.52
CA TYR A 88 -8.58 20.20 5.99
C TYR A 88 -9.68 20.37 7.03
N THR A 89 -9.59 19.74 8.19
CA THR A 89 -10.69 19.66 9.16
C THR A 89 -10.35 20.35 10.48
N ASN A 90 -11.34 20.93 11.14
CA ASN A 90 -11.22 21.52 12.49
C ASN A 90 -11.27 20.45 13.60
N LYS A 91 -11.80 19.26 13.30
CA LYS A 91 -11.98 18.18 14.27
C LYS A 91 -11.72 16.83 13.62
N VAL A 92 -11.26 15.87 14.43
CA VAL A 92 -11.12 14.47 14.03
C VAL A 92 -12.29 13.68 14.63
N ASN A 93 -13.10 13.03 13.80
CA ASN A 93 -14.20 12.20 14.27
C ASN A 93 -13.85 10.70 14.17
N PHE A 94 -13.67 10.05 15.31
CA PHE A 94 -13.29 8.63 15.39
C PHE A 94 -14.48 7.67 15.27
N ASN A 95 -15.73 8.17 15.28
CA ASN A 95 -16.91 7.31 15.23
C ASN A 95 -17.30 6.87 13.79
N GLY A 96 -16.57 7.34 12.77
CA GLY A 96 -16.81 6.99 11.37
C GLY A 96 -17.98 7.71 10.69
N SER A 97 -18.61 8.69 11.35
CA SER A 97 -19.66 9.51 10.74
C SER A 97 -19.06 10.44 9.69
N ALA A 98 -19.84 10.74 8.65
CA ALA A 98 -19.48 11.76 7.67
C ALA A 98 -19.27 13.12 8.35
N LEU A 99 -18.36 13.91 7.79
CA LEU A 99 -18.12 15.29 8.23
C LEU A 99 -19.12 16.24 7.58
N ASP A 100 -19.58 17.23 8.34
CA ASP A 100 -20.42 18.31 7.82
C ASP A 100 -19.56 19.42 7.20
N ALA A 101 -20.17 20.29 6.39
CA ALA A 101 -19.45 21.41 5.75
C ALA A 101 -18.73 22.32 6.77
N ASP A 102 -19.35 22.54 7.94
CA ASP A 102 -18.79 23.37 9.01
C ASP A 102 -17.62 22.71 9.76
N ASP A 103 -17.38 21.41 9.54
CA ASP A 103 -16.24 20.69 10.11
C ASP A 103 -14.93 21.00 9.38
N PHE A 104 -15.01 21.57 8.18
CA PHE A 104 -13.85 21.93 7.37
C PHE A 104 -13.28 23.31 7.75
N LYS A 105 -11.96 23.46 7.63
CA LYS A 105 -11.28 24.75 7.79
C LYS A 105 -11.63 25.67 6.63
N SER A 106 -11.90 26.95 6.92
CA SER A 106 -12.15 27.98 5.90
C SER A 106 -10.90 28.35 5.09
N ASN A 107 -9.71 28.15 5.66
CA ASN A 107 -8.43 28.36 5.00
C ASN A 107 -7.44 27.24 5.38
N PRO A 108 -7.47 26.07 4.70
CA PRO A 108 -6.57 24.96 4.98
C PRO A 108 -5.12 25.31 4.63
N GLN A 109 -4.19 24.97 5.52
CA GLN A 109 -2.75 25.24 5.37
C GLN A 109 -1.95 23.99 5.72
N GLY A 110 -0.88 23.71 4.96
CA GLY A 110 0.01 22.57 5.17
C GLY A 110 0.65 22.08 3.87
N HIS A 111 1.79 21.38 3.98
CA HIS A 111 2.44 20.71 2.86
C HIS A 111 2.17 19.21 2.96
N THR A 112 1.29 18.70 2.11
CA THR A 112 0.82 17.30 2.15
C THR A 112 1.42 16.43 1.04
N GLY A 113 2.26 16.99 0.16
CA GLY A 113 2.82 16.32 -1.02
C GLY A 113 4.34 16.11 -0.96
N GLY A 114 4.83 15.59 0.17
CA GLY A 114 6.24 15.20 0.35
C GLY A 114 6.52 13.77 -0.10
#